data_AF-A0A8D2LL69-F1
#
_entry.id   AF-A0A8D2LL69-F1
#
_cell.length_a   1.000
_cell.length_b   1.000
_cell.length_c   1.000
_cell.angle_alpha   90.00
_cell.angle_beta   90.00
_cell.angle_gamma   90.00
#
_symmetry.space_group_name_H-M   'P 1'
#
loop_
_entity.id
_entity.type
_entity.pdbx_description
1 polymer ?
#
loop_
_entity_poly.entity_id
_entity_poly.type
_entity_poly.pdbx_seq_one_letter_code
_entity_poly.pdbx_strand_id
1 'polypeptide(L)'
;MQSLTSCECTICPECFALHFTIAVKEKHITDLVCPACSEPEISDEKELLNYFSTLDIQLRSCLDTETYELFHKKLTERVLMRDPKFQWCTHCSFGFIYESEQLEAKCPQCRKSFCVQCKRQWEPQHQGLSCEEFLEWKRTNDPEYQAQGLAMYLQENGIACPKCKFSYALARGGCMHFQCSQCRHHFCSGCYGAFYAPNKCPIADCPIRRSLHGHHPRDCLFYLRDWNVPRLQHLLQDNNIVFNTDPPAGTRATPGGGCRVMEQKETLMGLKDEPCGKETQAGYAGLCEAHYKEYLVNLINSYSLDPAVLYTLPEVENTCRRYLPGQQLPAQGAAEEEVYRGRLVQILREEVPLGPKIPRRRK
;
A
#
# COMPACT_ATOMS: atom_id res chain seq x y z
N MET A 1 -18.32 39.57 5.81
CA MET A 1 -18.50 38.18 6.29
C MET A 1 -18.97 37.34 5.12
N GLN A 2 -18.40 36.15 4.92
CA GLN A 2 -18.82 35.19 3.90
C GLN A 2 -19.62 34.09 4.59
N SER A 3 -20.74 33.69 3.98
CA SER A 3 -21.51 32.53 4.43
C SER A 3 -21.14 31.35 3.55
N LEU A 4 -20.75 30.24 4.17
CA LEU A 4 -20.41 29.02 3.44
C LEU A 4 -21.71 28.36 3.01
N THR A 5 -21.91 28.23 1.69
CA THR A 5 -23.21 27.84 1.10
C THR A 5 -23.69 26.45 1.52
N SER A 6 -22.80 25.60 2.02
CA SER A 6 -23.15 24.25 2.47
C SER A 6 -23.66 24.17 3.91
N CYS A 7 -23.35 25.14 4.78
CA CYS A 7 -23.64 25.04 6.22
C CYS A 7 -24.05 26.37 6.87
N GLU A 8 -24.27 27.41 6.07
CA GLU A 8 -24.72 28.77 6.44
C GLU A 8 -23.87 29.53 7.48
N CYS A 9 -22.80 28.91 7.99
CA CYS A 9 -21.89 29.52 8.95
C CYS A 9 -21.27 30.80 8.39
N THR A 10 -21.34 31.89 9.17
CA THR A 10 -20.75 33.18 8.83
C THR A 10 -19.32 33.26 9.32
N ILE A 11 -18.38 33.48 8.41
CA ILE A 11 -16.95 33.56 8.68
C ILE A 11 -16.45 34.92 8.18
N CYS A 12 -15.49 35.56 8.87
CA CYS A 12 -14.91 36.79 8.34
C CYS A 12 -14.05 36.47 7.09
N PRO A 13 -13.91 37.40 6.12
CA PRO A 13 -13.17 37.15 4.88
C PRO A 13 -11.72 36.70 5.12
N GLU A 14 -11.06 37.27 6.14
CA GLU A 14 -9.68 36.93 6.51
C GLU A 14 -9.54 35.49 6.99
N CYS A 15 -10.40 35.04 7.92
CA CYS A 15 -10.40 33.66 8.40
C CYS A 15 -10.76 32.68 7.29
N PHE A 16 -11.69 33.05 6.40
CA PHE A 16 -12.06 32.20 5.26
C PHE A 16 -10.86 32.01 4.31
N ALA A 17 -10.24 33.10 3.87
CA ALA A 17 -9.09 33.07 2.98
C ALA A 17 -7.90 32.32 3.61
N LEU A 18 -7.58 32.60 4.88
CA LEU A 18 -6.48 31.95 5.59
C LEU A 18 -6.71 30.44 5.72
N HIS A 19 -7.90 30.02 6.19
CA HIS A 19 -8.23 28.60 6.37
C HIS A 19 -8.13 27.83 5.05
N PHE A 20 -8.76 28.32 3.99
CA PHE A 20 -8.74 27.63 2.70
C PHE A 20 -7.38 27.69 2.02
N THR A 21 -6.58 28.74 2.22
CA THR A 21 -5.19 28.78 1.74
C THR A 21 -4.36 27.69 2.39
N ILE A 22 -4.43 27.55 3.70
CA ILE A 22 -3.74 26.49 4.46
C ILE A 22 -4.28 25.12 4.04
N ALA A 23 -5.61 24.96 3.96
CA ALA A 23 -6.21 23.68 3.61
C ALA A 23 -5.84 23.23 2.19
N VAL A 24 -5.79 24.14 1.22
CA VAL A 24 -5.37 23.82 -0.15
C VAL A 24 -3.89 23.45 -0.20
N LYS A 25 -3.02 24.19 0.49
CA LYS A 25 -1.56 23.97 0.46
C LYS A 25 -1.15 22.72 1.24
N GLU A 26 -1.70 22.52 2.43
CA GLU A 26 -1.20 21.54 3.39
C GLU A 26 -2.11 20.31 3.56
N LYS A 27 -3.39 20.41 3.18
CA LYS A 27 -4.37 19.34 3.40
C LYS A 27 -4.84 18.71 2.07
N HIS A 28 -5.59 17.62 2.21
CA HIS A 28 -6.20 16.94 1.08
C HIS A 28 -7.49 17.65 0.66
N ILE A 29 -7.91 17.52 -0.60
CA ILE A 29 -9.09 18.25 -1.11
C ILE A 29 -10.39 17.95 -0.34
N THR A 30 -10.51 16.78 0.29
CA THR A 30 -11.66 16.43 1.17
C THR A 30 -11.69 17.18 2.49
N ASP A 31 -10.57 17.77 2.89
CA ASP A 31 -10.42 18.47 4.18
C ASP A 31 -10.73 19.97 4.01
N LEU A 32 -11.13 20.39 2.81
CA LEU A 32 -11.67 21.72 2.51
C LEU A 32 -13.12 21.76 3.02
N VAL A 33 -13.28 21.75 4.34
CA VAL A 33 -14.56 21.84 5.04
C VAL A 33 -14.66 23.17 5.78
N CYS A 34 -15.86 23.50 6.26
CA CYS A 34 -16.11 24.70 7.04
C CYS A 34 -15.24 24.72 8.32
N PRO A 35 -14.49 25.80 8.61
CA PRO A 35 -13.68 25.90 9.82
C PRO A 35 -14.50 25.99 11.12
N ALA A 36 -15.78 26.38 11.04
CA ALA A 36 -16.64 26.56 12.21
C ALA A 36 -17.30 25.26 12.69
N CYS A 37 -17.80 24.44 11.75
CA CYS A 37 -18.58 23.24 12.06
C CYS A 37 -17.99 21.94 11.50
N SER A 38 -16.91 21.99 10.71
CA SER A 38 -16.29 20.85 10.03
C SER A 38 -17.19 20.12 9.01
N GLU A 39 -18.32 20.72 8.61
CA GLU A 39 -19.19 20.23 7.54
C GLU A 39 -18.71 20.74 6.16
N PRO A 40 -18.97 20.01 5.06
CA PRO A 40 -19.80 18.81 4.98
C PRO A 40 -19.03 17.48 5.12
N GLU A 41 -19.56 16.50 5.87
CA GLU A 41 -19.05 15.12 5.87
C GLU A 41 -19.54 14.34 4.64
N ILE A 42 -18.96 14.63 3.47
CA ILE A 42 -19.43 14.04 2.21
C ILE A 42 -18.72 12.71 1.92
N SER A 43 -19.50 11.63 1.91
CA SER A 43 -19.04 10.30 1.49
C SER A 43 -19.44 9.96 0.05
N ASP A 44 -20.51 10.57 -0.47
CA ASP A 44 -20.98 10.39 -1.85
C ASP A 44 -20.23 11.29 -2.85
N GLU A 45 -19.89 10.74 -4.01
CA GLU A 45 -19.04 11.44 -4.97
C GLU A 45 -19.78 12.52 -5.78
N LYS A 46 -21.10 12.38 -5.96
CA LYS A 46 -21.91 13.39 -6.66
C LYS A 46 -22.16 14.59 -5.78
N GLU A 47 -22.49 14.36 -4.50
CA GLU A 47 -22.63 15.43 -3.51
C GLU A 47 -21.32 16.23 -3.38
N LEU A 48 -20.18 15.55 -3.45
CA LEU A 48 -18.88 16.20 -3.32
C LEU A 48 -18.56 17.10 -4.51
N LEU A 49 -18.90 16.67 -5.74
CA LEU A 49 -18.75 17.51 -6.93
C LEU A 49 -19.65 18.74 -6.87
N ASN A 50 -20.87 18.59 -6.35
CA ASN A 50 -21.79 19.71 -6.16
C ASN A 50 -21.24 20.71 -5.13
N TYR A 51 -20.68 20.19 -4.03
CA TYR A 51 -20.01 21.01 -3.02
C TYR A 51 -18.86 21.83 -3.62
N PHE A 52 -17.94 21.19 -4.36
CA PHE A 52 -16.82 21.91 -4.97
C PHE A 52 -17.24 22.89 -6.07
N SER A 53 -18.32 22.60 -6.81
CA SER A 53 -18.86 23.54 -7.80
C SER A 53 -19.31 24.85 -7.15
N THR A 54 -19.86 24.77 -5.94
CA THR A 54 -20.28 25.95 -5.18
C THR A 54 -19.11 26.63 -4.47
N LEU A 55 -18.21 25.83 -3.88
CA LEU A 55 -17.02 26.32 -3.18
C LEU A 55 -16.06 27.04 -4.14
N ASP A 56 -15.90 26.56 -5.38
CA ASP A 56 -15.04 27.18 -6.41
C ASP A 56 -15.36 28.67 -6.63
N ILE A 57 -16.66 29.01 -6.70
CA ILE A 57 -17.13 30.39 -6.89
C ILE A 57 -16.63 31.28 -5.74
N GLN A 58 -16.70 30.78 -4.50
CA GLN A 58 -16.24 31.52 -3.33
C GLN A 58 -14.71 31.62 -3.29
N LEU A 59 -14.01 30.51 -3.56
CA LEU A 59 -12.54 30.44 -3.54
C LEU A 59 -11.88 31.32 -4.59
N ARG A 60 -12.47 31.42 -5.79
CA ARG A 60 -11.95 32.26 -6.88
C ARG A 60 -11.81 33.73 -6.50
N SER A 61 -12.67 34.20 -5.61
CA SER A 61 -12.69 35.61 -5.17
C SER A 61 -11.77 35.88 -3.98
N CYS A 62 -11.34 34.85 -3.25
CA CYS A 62 -10.64 35.01 -1.96
C CYS A 62 -9.21 34.46 -1.93
N LEU A 63 -8.86 33.53 -2.83
CA LEU A 63 -7.52 32.94 -2.90
C LEU A 63 -6.64 33.71 -3.89
N ASP A 64 -5.34 33.73 -3.63
CA ASP A 64 -4.36 34.17 -4.64
C ASP A 64 -4.29 33.19 -5.82
N THR A 65 -3.75 33.65 -6.94
CA THR A 65 -3.70 32.87 -8.20
C THR A 65 -3.02 31.51 -8.03
N GLU A 66 -1.88 31.45 -7.32
CA GLU A 66 -1.13 30.20 -7.15
C GLU A 66 -1.91 29.19 -6.31
N THR A 67 -2.52 29.65 -5.22
CA THR A 67 -3.36 28.80 -4.36
C THR A 67 -4.62 28.34 -5.10
N TYR A 68 -5.27 29.21 -5.88
CA TYR A 68 -6.45 28.85 -6.66
C TYR A 68 -6.13 27.84 -7.77
N GLU A 69 -5.02 28.00 -8.48
CA GLU A 69 -4.54 27.02 -9.46
C GLU A 69 -4.24 25.66 -8.80
N LEU A 70 -3.68 25.65 -7.58
CA LEU A 70 -3.46 24.41 -6.82
C LEU A 70 -4.79 23.73 -6.44
N PHE A 71 -5.81 24.50 -6.04
CA PHE A 71 -7.15 23.95 -5.79
C PHE A 71 -7.73 23.30 -7.06
N HIS A 72 -7.69 24.00 -8.19
CA HIS A 72 -8.15 23.49 -9.49
C HIS A 72 -7.40 22.25 -9.94
N LYS A 73 -6.08 22.23 -9.74
CA LYS A 73 -5.23 21.07 -10.02
C LYS A 73 -5.70 19.86 -9.21
N LYS A 74 -5.88 20.00 -7.89
CA LYS A 74 -6.34 18.91 -7.02
C LYS A 74 -7.72 18.38 -7.42
N LEU A 75 -8.63 19.28 -7.82
CA LEU A 75 -9.98 18.89 -8.27
C LEU A 75 -9.92 18.14 -9.61
N THR A 76 -9.12 18.64 -10.55
CA THR A 76 -8.90 18.04 -11.86
C THR A 76 -8.28 16.65 -11.73
N GLU A 77 -7.19 16.51 -10.98
CA GLU A 77 -6.55 15.22 -10.70
C GLU A 77 -7.55 14.21 -10.12
N ARG A 78 -8.48 14.67 -9.26
CA ARG A 78 -9.53 13.81 -8.72
C ARG A 78 -10.51 13.30 -9.77
N VAL A 79 -10.91 14.14 -10.72
CA VAL A 79 -11.78 13.72 -11.83
C VAL A 79 -11.03 12.75 -12.76
N LEU A 80 -9.77 13.08 -13.08
CA LEU A 80 -8.93 12.27 -13.97
C LEU A 80 -8.60 10.89 -13.39
N MET A 81 -8.44 10.77 -12.07
CA MET A 81 -8.19 9.48 -11.39
C MET A 81 -9.23 8.39 -11.68
N ARG A 82 -10.41 8.75 -12.20
CA ARG A 82 -11.45 7.78 -12.58
C ARG A 82 -11.15 7.10 -13.92
N ASP A 83 -10.33 7.71 -14.76
CA ASP A 83 -9.98 7.16 -16.06
C ASP A 83 -8.99 6.00 -15.90
N PRO A 84 -9.23 4.82 -16.51
CA PRO A 84 -8.30 3.69 -16.43
C PRO A 84 -6.93 3.99 -17.05
N LYS A 85 -6.82 4.98 -17.94
CA LYS A 85 -5.58 5.45 -18.56
C LYS A 85 -4.83 6.48 -17.71
N PHE A 86 -5.35 6.83 -16.53
CA PHE A 86 -4.71 7.78 -15.65
C PHE A 86 -3.40 7.26 -15.05
N GLN A 87 -2.39 8.12 -15.02
CA GLN A 87 -1.06 7.85 -14.51
C GLN A 87 -0.59 8.90 -13.52
N TRP A 88 0.02 8.45 -12.44
CA TRP A 88 0.79 9.29 -11.54
C TRP A 88 2.26 9.32 -11.96
N CYS A 89 2.82 10.51 -12.10
CA CYS A 89 4.26 10.67 -12.26
C CYS A 89 4.99 10.28 -10.98
N THR A 90 5.95 9.36 -11.09
CA THR A 90 6.75 8.88 -9.96
C THR A 90 7.80 9.87 -9.45
N HIS A 91 8.03 10.97 -10.17
CA HIS A 91 9.04 11.97 -9.83
C HIS A 91 8.47 13.22 -9.14
N CYS A 92 7.24 13.60 -9.47
CA CYS A 92 6.64 14.86 -8.98
C CYS A 92 5.18 14.72 -8.55
N SER A 93 4.66 13.49 -8.54
CA SER A 93 3.28 13.18 -8.13
C SER A 93 2.21 13.89 -8.97
N PHE A 94 2.53 14.35 -10.18
CA PHE A 94 1.55 14.93 -11.11
C PHE A 94 0.69 13.86 -11.77
N GLY A 95 -0.63 14.06 -11.79
CA GLY A 95 -1.58 13.17 -12.43
C GLY A 95 -1.90 13.57 -13.89
N PHE A 96 -1.90 12.61 -14.81
CA PHE A 96 -2.26 12.86 -16.22
C PHE A 96 -2.81 11.61 -16.92
N ILE A 97 -3.54 11.79 -18.03
CA ILE A 97 -4.01 10.68 -18.86
C ILE A 97 -2.90 10.29 -19.85
N TYR A 98 -2.61 9.00 -19.95
CA TYR A 98 -1.64 8.45 -20.90
C TYR A 98 -2.32 7.45 -21.84
N GLU A 99 -2.46 7.81 -23.11
CA GLU A 99 -3.23 7.01 -24.09
C GLU A 99 -2.38 6.11 -25.00
N SER A 100 -1.06 6.20 -24.91
CA SER A 100 -0.14 5.39 -25.72
C SER A 100 -0.02 3.97 -25.16
N GLU A 101 0.30 3.02 -26.04
CA GLU A 101 0.57 1.62 -25.67
C GLU A 101 2.03 1.38 -25.26
N GLN A 102 2.90 2.38 -25.44
CA GLN A 102 4.31 2.28 -25.06
C GLN A 102 4.46 2.19 -23.54
N LEU A 103 5.52 1.52 -23.09
CA LEU A 103 5.85 1.45 -21.67
C LEU A 103 6.37 2.79 -21.13
N GLU A 104 7.02 3.61 -21.97
CA GLU A 104 7.56 4.91 -21.56
C GLU A 104 6.48 6.00 -21.54
N ALA A 105 6.22 6.58 -20.37
CA ALA A 105 5.46 7.82 -20.24
C ALA A 105 6.36 8.98 -19.82
N LYS A 106 6.23 10.10 -20.53
CA LYS A 106 6.90 11.36 -20.20
C LYS A 106 5.94 12.29 -19.46
N CYS A 107 6.30 12.68 -18.24
CA CYS A 107 5.46 13.57 -17.44
C CYS A 107 5.35 14.97 -18.06
N PRO A 108 4.13 15.51 -18.26
CA PRO A 108 3.95 16.87 -18.78
C PRO A 108 4.52 17.97 -17.86
N GLN A 109 4.50 17.74 -16.54
CA GLN A 109 4.94 18.74 -15.56
C GLN A 109 6.47 18.75 -15.38
N CYS A 110 7.08 17.62 -15.02
CA CYS A 110 8.53 17.59 -14.72
C CYS A 110 9.40 17.14 -15.91
N ARG A 111 8.78 16.73 -17.04
CA ARG A 111 9.44 16.24 -18.27
C ARG A 111 10.30 14.99 -18.11
N LYS A 112 10.32 14.36 -16.93
CA LYS A 112 11.00 13.07 -16.68
C LYS A 112 10.15 11.91 -17.18
N SER A 113 10.83 10.86 -17.66
CA SER A 113 10.20 9.63 -18.14
C SER A 113 10.18 8.53 -17.09
N PHE A 114 9.15 7.69 -17.13
CA PHE A 114 9.00 6.52 -16.27
C PHE A 114 8.22 5.41 -17.00
N CYS A 115 8.39 4.17 -16.55
CA CYS A 115 7.65 3.02 -17.07
C CYS A 115 6.22 3.02 -16.49
N VAL A 116 5.18 2.98 -17.33
CA VAL A 116 3.77 2.97 -16.88
C VAL A 116 3.38 1.68 -16.16
N GLN A 117 4.09 0.58 -16.37
CA GLN A 117 3.84 -0.70 -15.71
C GLN A 117 4.58 -0.80 -14.38
N CYS A 118 5.91 -0.80 -14.40
CA CYS A 118 6.70 -0.97 -13.18
C CYS A 118 6.95 0.32 -12.38
N LYS A 119 6.52 1.48 -12.90
CA LYS A 119 6.64 2.80 -12.26
C LYS A 119 8.09 3.29 -12.02
N ARG A 120 9.10 2.55 -12.48
CA ARG A 120 10.52 2.94 -12.40
C ARG A 120 10.84 4.11 -13.34
N GLN A 121 11.88 4.86 -13.01
CA GLN A 121 12.46 5.82 -13.96
C GLN A 121 12.82 5.09 -15.26
N TRP A 122 12.50 5.72 -16.39
CA TRP A 122 12.79 5.14 -17.69
C TRP A 122 14.28 5.28 -17.99
N GLU A 123 14.89 4.17 -18.39
CA GLU A 123 16.28 4.09 -18.85
C GLU A 123 16.27 3.49 -20.27
N PRO A 124 17.17 3.92 -21.18
CA PRO A 124 17.23 3.36 -22.53
C PRO A 124 17.34 1.83 -22.58
N GLN A 125 17.94 1.22 -21.56
CA GLN A 125 18.09 -0.23 -21.41
C GLN A 125 16.76 -0.94 -21.14
N HIS A 126 15.71 -0.23 -20.71
CA HIS A 126 14.35 -0.78 -20.59
C HIS A 126 13.68 -0.96 -21.96
N GLN A 127 14.15 -0.26 -22.99
CA GLN A 127 13.56 -0.33 -24.33
C GLN A 127 13.64 -1.76 -24.87
N GLY A 128 12.48 -2.34 -25.19
CA GLY A 128 12.38 -3.69 -25.73
C GLY A 128 12.55 -4.82 -24.71
N LEU A 129 12.71 -4.50 -23.42
CA LEU A 129 12.71 -5.47 -22.32
C LEU A 129 11.37 -5.47 -21.58
N SER A 130 11.00 -6.62 -21.03
CA SER A 130 9.94 -6.68 -20.02
C SER A 130 10.38 -6.01 -18.72
N CYS A 131 9.42 -5.63 -17.88
CA CYS A 131 9.73 -5.07 -16.57
C CYS A 131 10.54 -6.03 -15.67
N GLU A 132 10.41 -7.34 -15.88
CA GLU A 132 11.15 -8.37 -15.16
C GLU A 132 12.58 -8.52 -15.70
N GLU A 133 12.74 -8.50 -17.02
CA GLU A 133 14.05 -8.56 -17.68
C GLU A 133 14.89 -7.33 -17.37
N PHE A 134 14.30 -6.13 -17.42
CA PHE A 134 14.98 -4.90 -17.03
C PHE A 134 15.43 -4.94 -15.57
N LEU A 135 14.59 -5.50 -14.68
CA LEU A 135 14.94 -5.65 -13.27
C LEU A 135 16.13 -6.60 -13.06
N GLU A 136 16.14 -7.72 -13.77
CA GLU A 136 17.26 -8.66 -13.71
C GLU A 136 18.54 -8.06 -14.30
N TRP A 137 18.41 -7.26 -15.36
CA TRP A 137 19.53 -6.48 -15.89
C TRP A 137 20.10 -5.51 -14.85
N LYS A 138 19.26 -4.74 -14.14
CA LYS A 138 19.71 -3.84 -13.06
C LYS A 138 20.45 -4.62 -11.96
N ARG A 139 19.93 -5.77 -11.53
CA ARG A 139 20.57 -6.61 -10.49
C ARG A 139 21.97 -7.08 -10.86
N THR A 140 22.20 -7.37 -12.14
CA THR A 140 23.45 -7.96 -12.60
C THR A 140 24.46 -6.90 -13.09
N ASN A 141 23.99 -5.73 -13.52
CA ASN A 141 24.84 -4.73 -14.20
C ASN A 141 24.98 -3.40 -13.46
N ASP A 142 24.14 -3.09 -12.47
CA ASP A 142 24.18 -1.80 -11.75
C ASP A 142 24.85 -1.96 -10.37
N PRO A 143 26.08 -1.44 -10.18
CA PRO A 143 26.81 -1.55 -8.91
C PRO A 143 26.13 -0.80 -7.75
N GLU A 144 25.38 0.28 -8.02
CA GLU A 144 24.64 0.99 -6.97
C GLU A 144 23.43 0.18 -6.54
N TYR A 145 22.74 -0.44 -7.49
CA TYR A 145 21.65 -1.36 -7.20
C TYR A 145 22.13 -2.55 -6.35
N GLN A 146 23.27 -3.15 -6.73
CA GLN A 146 23.90 -4.26 -5.99
C GLN A 146 24.33 -3.83 -4.58
N ALA A 147 24.88 -2.61 -4.44
CA ALA A 147 25.35 -2.08 -3.16
C ALA A 147 24.26 -1.97 -2.09
N GLN A 148 23.00 -1.88 -2.51
CA GLN A 148 21.85 -1.70 -1.63
C GLN A 148 21.12 -3.02 -1.30
N GLY A 149 21.49 -4.13 -1.96
CA GLY A 149 21.07 -5.48 -1.61
C GLY A 149 19.54 -5.67 -1.59
N LEU A 150 19.03 -6.42 -0.61
CA LEU A 150 17.58 -6.68 -0.48
C LEU A 150 16.76 -5.45 -0.08
N ALA A 151 17.39 -4.35 0.35
CA ALA A 151 16.66 -3.12 0.64
C ALA A 151 16.01 -2.53 -0.63
N MET A 152 16.71 -2.60 -1.79
CA MET A 152 16.10 -2.23 -3.07
C MET A 152 14.97 -3.15 -3.46
N TYR A 153 15.14 -4.47 -3.25
CA TYR A 153 14.06 -5.42 -3.52
C TYR A 153 12.78 -5.09 -2.74
N LEU A 154 12.89 -4.71 -1.47
CA LEU A 154 11.73 -4.31 -0.66
C LEU A 154 11.12 -2.99 -1.12
N GLN A 155 11.96 -2.01 -1.47
CA GLN A 155 11.52 -0.73 -1.98
C GLN A 155 10.77 -0.86 -3.31
N GLU A 156 11.24 -1.74 -4.19
CA GLU A 156 10.61 -2.03 -5.48
C GLU A 156 9.31 -2.81 -5.35
N ASN A 157 9.20 -3.66 -4.33
CA ASN A 157 7.94 -4.30 -3.94
C ASN A 157 7.08 -3.38 -3.06
N GLY A 158 7.21 -2.07 -3.28
CA GLY A 158 6.54 -1.01 -2.53
C GLY A 158 5.01 -1.06 -2.60
N ILE A 159 4.39 -0.03 -2.06
CA ILE A 159 2.96 -0.02 -1.80
C ILE A 159 2.25 0.73 -2.94
N ALA A 160 1.28 0.11 -3.59
CA ALA A 160 0.40 0.80 -4.55
C ALA A 160 -1.01 0.96 -3.96
N CYS A 161 -1.51 2.19 -3.84
CA CYS A 161 -2.85 2.40 -3.32
C CYS A 161 -3.90 1.68 -4.18
N PRO A 162 -4.76 0.81 -3.61
CA PRO A 162 -5.71 0.05 -4.41
C PRO A 162 -6.82 0.93 -4.99
N LYS A 163 -7.06 2.11 -4.38
CA LYS A 163 -8.05 3.11 -4.81
C LYS A 163 -7.51 4.00 -5.94
N CYS A 164 -6.45 4.77 -5.69
CA CYS A 164 -5.95 5.77 -6.65
C CYS A 164 -4.71 5.36 -7.45
N LYS A 165 -4.19 4.14 -7.24
CA LYS A 165 -3.00 3.59 -7.92
C LYS A 165 -1.68 4.37 -7.71
N PHE A 166 -1.67 5.35 -6.80
CA PHE A 166 -0.43 6.03 -6.42
C PHE A 166 0.54 5.04 -5.77
N SER A 167 1.78 5.05 -6.22
CA SER A 167 2.84 4.14 -5.77
C SER A 167 3.77 4.84 -4.79
N TYR A 168 4.10 4.14 -3.71
CA TYR A 168 5.05 4.55 -2.70
C TYR A 168 6.27 3.63 -2.79
N ALA A 169 7.46 4.21 -2.95
CA ALA A 169 8.73 3.50 -2.89
C ALA A 169 9.15 3.28 -1.43
N LEU A 170 8.31 2.61 -0.66
CA LEU A 170 8.45 2.36 0.78
C LEU A 170 8.27 0.87 1.06
N ALA A 171 9.08 0.33 1.97
CA ALA A 171 8.81 -0.98 2.55
C ALA A 171 7.53 -0.94 3.40
N ARG A 172 6.90 -2.10 3.62
CA ARG A 172 5.66 -2.19 4.39
C ARG A 172 5.88 -1.95 5.88
N GLY A 173 7.09 -2.21 6.37
CA GLY A 173 7.49 -1.95 7.75
C GLY A 173 6.64 -2.72 8.77
N GLY A 174 6.57 -2.20 10.01
CA GLY A 174 5.87 -2.86 11.12
C GLY A 174 4.36 -2.62 11.18
N CYS A 175 3.86 -1.49 10.68
CA CYS A 175 2.43 -1.16 10.69
C CYS A 175 1.78 -1.55 9.36
N MET A 176 0.79 -2.44 9.41
CA MET A 176 0.08 -2.86 8.20
C MET A 176 -1.03 -1.91 7.77
N HIS A 177 -1.49 -1.02 8.67
CA HIS A 177 -2.48 -0.01 8.33
C HIS A 177 -1.79 1.15 7.59
N PHE A 178 -2.16 1.34 6.33
CA PHE A 178 -1.64 2.39 5.48
C PHE A 178 -2.76 3.36 5.10
N GLN A 179 -2.48 4.68 5.19
CA GLN A 179 -3.36 5.73 4.69
C GLN A 179 -2.72 6.38 3.45
N CYS A 180 -3.39 6.30 2.31
CA CYS A 180 -2.89 6.94 1.09
C CYS A 180 -2.88 8.48 1.23
N SER A 181 -1.74 9.13 1.02
CA SER A 181 -1.64 10.60 1.02
C SER A 181 -2.45 11.26 -0.09
N GLN A 182 -2.63 10.57 -1.23
CA GLN A 182 -3.32 11.13 -2.39
C GLN A 182 -4.84 11.01 -2.36
N CYS A 183 -5.40 9.97 -1.73
CA CYS A 183 -6.86 9.76 -1.76
C CYS A 183 -7.46 9.41 -0.39
N ARG A 184 -6.64 9.46 0.67
CA ARG A 184 -6.99 9.14 2.06
C ARG A 184 -7.57 7.73 2.28
N HIS A 185 -7.48 6.83 1.29
CA HIS A 185 -7.96 5.46 1.48
C HIS A 185 -7.11 4.74 2.53
N HIS A 186 -7.78 4.12 3.50
CA HIS A 186 -7.17 3.27 4.52
C HIS A 186 -7.19 1.82 4.04
N PHE A 187 -6.02 1.19 3.94
CA PHE A 187 -5.88 -0.18 3.46
C PHE A 187 -4.69 -0.89 4.09
N CYS A 188 -4.66 -2.21 3.98
CA CYS A 188 -3.53 -3.02 4.42
C CYS A 188 -2.39 -2.97 3.40
N SER A 189 -1.18 -2.60 3.81
CA SER A 189 -0.01 -2.59 2.93
C SER A 189 0.39 -4.00 2.44
N GLY A 190 0.03 -5.05 3.19
CA GLY A 190 0.28 -6.44 2.85
C GLY A 190 -0.73 -7.05 1.86
N CYS A 191 -2.03 -6.93 2.13
CA CYS A 191 -3.08 -7.56 1.31
C CYS A 191 -3.94 -6.61 0.47
N TYR A 192 -3.75 -5.30 0.60
CA TYR A 192 -4.56 -4.28 -0.07
C TYR A 192 -6.07 -4.37 0.21
N GLY A 193 -6.45 -5.09 1.29
CA GLY A 193 -7.79 -5.07 1.87
C GLY A 193 -8.05 -3.73 2.55
N ALA A 194 -9.30 -3.25 2.51
CA ALA A 194 -9.67 -1.99 3.13
C ALA A 194 -9.61 -2.09 4.67
N PHE A 195 -9.26 -0.98 5.31
CA PHE A 195 -9.52 -0.77 6.74
C PHE A 195 -10.84 0.00 6.89
N TYR A 196 -11.67 -0.45 7.82
CA TYR A 196 -12.98 0.10 8.09
C TYR A 196 -12.97 0.83 9.42
N ALA A 197 -13.44 2.08 9.40
CA ALA A 197 -13.75 2.82 10.61
C ALA A 197 -14.86 2.12 11.43
N PRO A 198 -15.01 2.46 12.73
CA PRO A 198 -16.08 1.92 13.57
C PRO A 198 -17.45 1.94 12.88
N ASN A 199 -18.13 0.80 12.91
CA ASN A 199 -19.47 0.58 12.33
C ASN A 199 -19.56 0.65 10.80
N LYS A 200 -18.45 0.85 10.07
CA LYS A 200 -18.40 0.94 8.59
C LYS A 200 -17.97 -0.36 7.90
N CYS A 201 -17.66 -1.42 8.63
CA CYS A 201 -17.35 -2.73 8.04
C CYS A 201 -18.57 -3.28 7.27
N PRO A 202 -18.43 -3.90 6.09
CA PRO A 202 -19.56 -4.47 5.37
C PRO A 202 -19.98 -5.85 5.88
N ILE A 203 -19.14 -6.54 6.66
CA ILE A 203 -19.43 -7.87 7.19
C ILE A 203 -20.36 -7.72 8.41
N ALA A 204 -21.58 -8.25 8.29
CA ALA A 204 -22.62 -8.13 9.30
C ALA A 204 -22.19 -8.75 10.63
N ASP A 205 -21.73 -10.00 10.61
CA ASP A 205 -21.35 -10.78 11.79
C ASP A 205 -19.88 -10.58 12.21
N CYS A 206 -19.27 -9.44 11.85
CA CYS A 206 -17.91 -9.14 12.27
C CYS A 206 -17.87 -8.85 13.79
N PRO A 207 -17.15 -9.64 14.61
CA PRO A 207 -17.14 -9.47 16.07
C PRO A 207 -16.48 -8.16 16.51
N ILE A 208 -15.65 -7.56 15.65
CA ILE A 208 -14.89 -6.32 15.92
C ILE A 208 -15.43 -5.13 15.13
N ARG A 209 -16.68 -5.19 14.66
CA ARG A 209 -17.33 -4.15 13.84
C ARG A 209 -17.25 -2.73 14.44
N ARG A 210 -17.17 -2.63 15.78
CA ARG A 210 -17.12 -1.37 16.53
C ARG A 210 -15.73 -0.73 16.61
N SER A 211 -14.70 -1.37 16.05
CA SER A 211 -13.31 -0.90 16.09
C SER A 211 -12.78 -0.62 14.69
N LEU A 212 -11.69 0.16 14.59
CA LEU A 212 -10.91 0.25 13.36
C LEU A 212 -10.27 -1.12 13.06
N HIS A 213 -10.60 -1.74 11.92
CA HIS A 213 -10.04 -3.05 11.56
C HIS A 213 -10.02 -3.29 10.05
N GLY A 214 -9.25 -4.28 9.62
CA GLY A 214 -9.25 -4.83 8.26
C GLY A 214 -9.49 -6.34 8.28
N HIS A 215 -9.87 -6.89 7.13
CA HIS A 215 -9.96 -8.34 6.91
C HIS A 215 -8.81 -8.78 6.03
N HIS A 216 -8.00 -9.70 6.54
CA HIS A 216 -6.77 -10.15 5.90
C HIS A 216 -6.96 -11.59 5.42
N PRO A 217 -6.46 -11.97 4.24
CA PRO A 217 -6.34 -13.37 3.83
C PRO A 217 -5.19 -14.05 4.59
N ARG A 218 -5.19 -15.39 4.60
CA ARG A 218 -4.26 -16.20 5.42
C ARG A 218 -2.78 -16.06 5.04
N ASP A 219 -2.48 -15.64 3.81
CA ASP A 219 -1.14 -15.37 3.28
C ASP A 219 -0.72 -13.89 3.39
N CYS A 220 -1.51 -13.06 4.07
CA CYS A 220 -1.13 -11.67 4.32
C CYS A 220 0.04 -11.58 5.31
N LEU A 221 0.96 -10.63 5.06
CA LEU A 221 2.01 -10.22 5.99
C LEU A 221 1.47 -9.88 7.39
N PHE A 222 0.22 -9.41 7.50
CA PHE A 222 -0.44 -9.19 8.78
C PHE A 222 -0.41 -10.42 9.71
N TYR A 223 -0.62 -11.63 9.16
CA TYR A 223 -0.52 -12.88 9.91
C TYR A 223 0.88 -13.48 9.84
N LEU A 224 1.49 -13.51 8.65
CA LEU A 224 2.76 -14.22 8.46
C LEU A 224 3.96 -13.56 9.16
N ARG A 225 3.86 -12.28 9.53
CA ARG A 225 4.90 -11.61 10.35
C ARG A 225 5.03 -12.20 11.77
N ASP A 226 3.98 -12.86 12.26
CA ASP A 226 3.95 -13.49 13.59
C ASP A 226 4.61 -14.87 13.56
N TRP A 227 4.82 -15.46 12.38
CA TRP A 227 5.65 -16.66 12.25
C TRP A 227 7.11 -16.33 12.55
N ASN A 228 7.82 -17.30 13.12
CA ASN A 228 9.27 -17.21 13.22
C ASN A 228 9.91 -17.40 11.83
N VAL A 229 11.13 -16.91 11.69
CA VAL A 229 11.88 -16.99 10.43
C VAL A 229 12.05 -18.43 9.93
N PRO A 230 12.44 -19.42 10.78
CA PRO A 230 12.59 -20.80 10.32
C PRO A 230 11.31 -21.38 9.71
N ARG A 231 10.13 -21.06 10.25
CA ARG A 231 8.84 -21.54 9.72
C ARG A 231 8.50 -20.93 8.36
N LEU A 232 8.81 -19.64 8.16
CA LEU A 232 8.66 -19.00 6.84
C LEU A 232 9.63 -19.60 5.81
N GLN A 233 10.87 -19.86 6.22
CA GLN A 233 11.88 -20.52 5.39
C GLN A 233 11.47 -21.95 5.04
N HIS A 234 10.91 -22.71 5.98
CA HIS A 234 10.43 -24.08 5.75
C HIS A 234 9.36 -24.12 4.64
N LEU A 235 8.40 -23.19 4.65
CA LEU A 235 7.41 -23.09 3.57
C LEU A 235 8.04 -22.84 2.19
N LEU A 236 9.10 -22.04 2.13
CA LEU A 236 9.85 -21.80 0.90
C LEU A 236 10.66 -23.04 0.47
N GLN A 237 11.30 -23.71 1.43
CA GLN A 237 12.11 -24.92 1.21
C GLN A 237 11.28 -26.09 0.66
N ASP A 238 10.11 -26.36 1.25
CA ASP A 238 9.17 -27.40 0.79
C ASP A 238 8.74 -27.21 -0.66
N ASN A 239 8.81 -25.98 -1.15
CA ASN A 239 8.44 -25.60 -2.52
C ASN A 239 9.66 -25.29 -3.40
N ASN A 240 10.88 -25.62 -2.96
CA ASN A 240 12.14 -25.40 -3.67
C ASN A 240 12.38 -23.93 -4.08
N ILE A 241 11.89 -22.98 -3.28
CA ILE A 241 12.09 -21.55 -3.53
C ILE A 241 13.35 -21.08 -2.80
N VAL A 242 14.31 -20.59 -3.56
CA VAL A 242 15.56 -20.04 -3.04
C VAL A 242 15.31 -18.69 -2.35
N PHE A 243 15.97 -18.48 -1.21
CA PHE A 243 15.99 -17.21 -0.48
C PHE A 243 17.40 -16.93 0.06
N ASN A 244 17.71 -15.66 0.30
CA ASN A 244 19.00 -15.22 0.79
C ASN A 244 19.05 -15.29 2.32
N THR A 245 20.12 -15.87 2.87
CA THR A 245 20.48 -15.78 4.30
C THR A 245 21.63 -14.82 4.54
N ASP A 246 22.48 -14.64 3.55
CA ASP A 246 23.61 -13.71 3.56
C ASP A 246 23.33 -12.51 2.65
N PRO A 247 23.89 -11.32 2.97
CA PRO A 247 23.77 -10.16 2.09
C PRO A 247 24.25 -10.51 0.67
N PRO A 248 23.53 -10.11 -0.39
CA PRO A 248 23.97 -10.33 -1.77
C PRO A 248 25.39 -9.82 -2.02
N ALA A 249 26.14 -10.49 -2.91
CA ALA A 249 27.48 -10.06 -3.29
C ALA A 249 27.48 -8.59 -3.77
N GLY A 250 28.45 -7.80 -3.31
CA GLY A 250 28.53 -6.37 -3.61
C GLY A 250 27.74 -5.46 -2.67
N THR A 251 26.92 -6.01 -1.76
CA THR A 251 26.21 -5.22 -0.75
C THR A 251 27.21 -4.47 0.13
N ARG A 252 27.13 -3.14 0.16
CA ARG A 252 28.03 -2.31 0.99
C ARG A 252 27.64 -2.44 2.47
N ALA A 253 28.61 -2.34 3.39
CA ALA A 253 28.32 -2.29 4.83
C ALA A 253 27.75 -0.92 5.23
N THR A 254 26.69 -0.87 6.04
CA THR A 254 26.08 0.39 6.53
C THR A 254 27.08 1.14 7.41
N PRO A 255 27.36 2.43 7.16
CA PRO A 255 28.09 3.26 8.12
C PRO A 255 27.32 3.29 9.44
N GLY A 256 27.90 2.75 10.52
CA GLY A 256 27.23 2.60 11.82
C GLY A 256 26.42 1.31 12.02
N GLY A 257 26.41 0.41 11.02
CA GLY A 257 25.66 -0.85 11.08
C GLY A 257 24.14 -0.70 10.87
N GLY A 258 23.42 -1.81 10.93
CA GLY A 258 21.96 -1.82 10.92
C GLY A 258 21.30 -1.86 9.53
N CYS A 259 19.99 -2.05 9.57
CA CYS A 259 19.13 -2.31 8.42
C CYS A 259 18.98 -1.06 7.53
N ARG A 260 19.17 -1.24 6.22
CA ARG A 260 19.21 -0.15 5.21
C ARG A 260 17.89 0.13 4.51
N VAL A 261 16.83 -0.57 4.89
CA VAL A 261 15.51 -0.37 4.30
C VAL A 261 15.05 1.05 4.62
N MET A 262 14.69 1.79 3.58
CA MET A 262 14.19 3.16 3.73
C MET A 262 12.75 3.13 4.24
N GLU A 263 12.52 3.83 5.34
CA GLU A 263 11.21 4.01 5.96
C GLU A 263 10.88 5.51 5.95
N GLN A 264 9.60 5.83 5.78
CA GLN A 264 9.13 7.20 5.92
C GLN A 264 8.83 7.47 7.40
N LYS A 265 9.66 8.29 8.06
CA LYS A 265 9.53 8.63 9.48
C LYS A 265 8.87 9.99 9.63
N GLU A 266 7.99 10.11 10.62
CA GLU A 266 7.42 11.40 11.03
C GLU A 266 8.47 12.20 11.81
N THR A 267 8.72 13.43 11.35
CA THR A 267 9.57 14.42 12.01
C THR A 267 8.77 15.69 12.29
N LEU A 268 9.31 16.59 13.11
CA LEU A 268 8.69 17.90 13.37
C LEU A 268 8.45 18.74 12.10
N MET A 269 9.19 18.47 11.02
CA MET A 269 9.05 19.16 9.73
C MET A 269 8.25 18.35 8.70
N GLY A 270 7.58 17.27 9.13
CA GLY A 270 6.82 16.38 8.27
C GLY A 270 7.51 15.03 8.04
N LEU A 271 7.14 14.36 6.96
CA LEU A 271 7.61 13.02 6.64
C LEU A 271 8.99 13.06 5.96
N LYS A 272 9.94 12.28 6.46
CA LYS A 272 11.29 12.17 5.91
C LYS A 272 11.69 10.71 5.72
N ASP A 273 12.26 10.40 4.56
CA ASP A 273 12.79 9.07 4.28
C ASP A 273 14.13 8.89 5.00
N GLU A 274 14.19 7.90 5.89
CA GLU A 274 15.39 7.56 6.65
C GLU A 274 15.60 6.04 6.69
N PRO A 275 16.85 5.56 6.79
CA PRO A 275 17.11 4.14 6.95
C PRO A 275 16.51 3.64 8.27
N CYS A 276 16.03 2.39 8.25
CA CYS A 276 15.47 1.69 9.40
C CYS A 276 16.45 1.68 10.59
N GLY A 277 17.72 1.32 10.35
CA GLY A 277 18.79 1.34 11.34
C GLY A 277 18.71 0.24 12.42
N LYS A 278 17.64 -0.57 12.45
CA LYS A 278 17.49 -1.69 13.39
C LYS A 278 18.58 -2.75 13.19
N GLU A 279 18.88 -3.50 14.25
CA GLU A 279 19.89 -4.54 14.27
C GLU A 279 19.65 -5.62 13.20
N THR A 280 20.75 -6.09 12.58
CA THR A 280 20.76 -7.09 11.52
C THR A 280 21.45 -8.35 12.03
N GLN A 281 20.68 -9.43 12.19
CA GLN A 281 21.19 -10.70 12.69
C GLN A 281 21.85 -11.53 11.57
N ALA A 282 22.78 -12.41 11.95
CA ALA A 282 23.33 -13.39 11.01
C ALA A 282 22.21 -14.29 10.45
N GLY A 283 22.27 -14.59 9.16
CA GLY A 283 21.23 -15.38 8.47
C GLY A 283 20.01 -14.60 7.98
N TYR A 284 19.92 -13.28 8.24
CA TYR A 284 18.81 -12.40 7.81
C TYR A 284 19.19 -11.47 6.64
N ALA A 285 20.23 -11.84 5.88
CA ALA A 285 20.64 -11.18 4.65
C ALA A 285 20.88 -9.65 4.78
N GLY A 286 21.36 -9.20 5.94
CA GLY A 286 21.62 -7.78 6.21
C GLY A 286 20.36 -6.94 6.47
N LEU A 287 19.22 -7.58 6.75
CA LEU A 287 17.97 -6.95 7.14
C LEU A 287 17.70 -7.15 8.64
N CYS A 288 16.88 -6.28 9.23
CA CYS A 288 16.32 -6.54 10.56
C CYS A 288 15.23 -7.62 10.45
N GLU A 289 14.87 -8.26 11.58
CA GLU A 289 13.90 -9.37 11.57
C GLU A 289 12.59 -9.02 10.86
N ALA A 290 12.03 -7.84 11.12
CA ALA A 290 10.77 -7.41 10.50
C ALA A 290 10.86 -7.33 8.97
N HIS A 291 11.93 -6.70 8.46
CA HIS A 291 12.15 -6.58 7.02
C HIS A 291 12.57 -7.90 6.37
N TYR A 292 13.27 -8.77 7.10
CA TYR A 292 13.58 -10.10 6.61
C TYR A 292 12.33 -10.96 6.48
N LYS A 293 11.42 -10.91 7.46
CA LYS A 293 10.09 -11.55 7.35
C LYS A 293 9.28 -10.97 6.20
N GLU A 294 9.30 -9.65 6.00
CA GLU A 294 8.66 -9.02 4.83
C GLU A 294 9.24 -9.58 3.52
N TYR A 295 10.56 -9.72 3.42
CA TYR A 295 11.22 -10.31 2.26
C TYR A 295 10.76 -11.75 2.00
N LEU A 296 10.77 -12.62 3.02
CA LEU A 296 10.34 -14.01 2.90
C LEU A 296 8.85 -14.10 2.52
N VAL A 297 8.00 -13.28 3.13
CA VAL A 297 6.57 -13.21 2.80
C VAL A 297 6.33 -12.71 1.39
N ASN A 298 7.13 -11.75 0.89
CA ASN A 298 7.05 -11.33 -0.51
C ASN A 298 7.39 -12.48 -1.47
N LEU A 299 8.35 -13.36 -1.13
CA LEU A 299 8.63 -14.57 -1.91
C LEU A 299 7.46 -15.55 -1.84
N ILE A 300 6.98 -15.89 -0.64
CA ILE A 300 5.81 -16.76 -0.43
C ILE A 300 4.62 -16.30 -1.29
N ASN A 301 4.33 -15.00 -1.26
CA ASN A 301 3.24 -14.39 -2.01
C ASN A 301 3.47 -14.39 -3.52
N SER A 302 4.70 -14.10 -3.96
CA SER A 302 5.11 -14.10 -5.37
C SER A 302 4.87 -15.46 -6.04
N TYR A 303 5.10 -16.55 -5.31
CA TYR A 303 4.90 -17.92 -5.78
C TYR A 303 3.54 -18.54 -5.41
N SER A 304 2.64 -17.76 -4.77
CA SER A 304 1.32 -18.22 -4.33
C SER A 304 1.36 -19.44 -3.40
N LEU A 305 2.34 -19.49 -2.49
CA LEU A 305 2.45 -20.60 -1.53
C LEU A 305 1.38 -20.45 -0.44
N ASP A 306 0.70 -21.56 -0.11
CA ASP A 306 -0.37 -21.56 0.88
C ASP A 306 0.18 -21.90 2.27
N PRO A 307 0.14 -20.98 3.25
CA PRO A 307 0.63 -21.27 4.60
C PRO A 307 -0.19 -22.33 5.34
N ALA A 308 -1.40 -22.64 4.89
CA ALA A 308 -2.26 -23.65 5.53
C ALA A 308 -1.64 -25.04 5.54
N VAL A 309 -0.70 -25.34 4.63
CA VAL A 309 0.00 -26.64 4.58
C VAL A 309 0.85 -26.89 5.83
N LEU A 310 1.27 -25.83 6.53
CA LEU A 310 2.05 -25.92 7.77
C LEU A 310 1.23 -25.59 9.02
N TYR A 311 -0.09 -25.46 8.91
CA TYR A 311 -0.93 -25.21 10.09
C TYR A 311 -0.99 -26.46 10.98
N THR A 312 -0.87 -26.22 12.27
CA THR A 312 -1.27 -27.17 13.32
C THR A 312 -2.79 -27.30 13.35
N LEU A 313 -3.31 -28.34 14.02
CA LEU A 313 -4.75 -28.52 14.15
C LEU A 313 -5.47 -27.28 14.74
N PRO A 314 -5.00 -26.66 15.85
CA PRO A 314 -5.63 -25.46 16.36
C PRO A 314 -5.61 -24.28 15.37
N GLU A 315 -4.54 -24.13 14.60
CA GLU A 315 -4.42 -23.05 13.61
C GLU A 315 -5.41 -23.21 12.47
N VAL A 316 -5.56 -24.43 11.91
CA VAL A 316 -6.51 -24.66 10.82
C VAL A 316 -7.95 -24.51 11.30
N GLU A 317 -8.29 -25.01 12.49
CA GLU A 317 -9.64 -24.82 13.05
C GLU A 317 -9.97 -23.34 13.29
N ASN A 318 -9.05 -22.59 13.91
CA ASN A 318 -9.22 -21.15 14.11
C ASN A 318 -9.36 -20.41 12.78
N THR A 319 -8.63 -20.85 11.76
CA THR A 319 -8.67 -20.26 10.44
C THR A 319 -9.97 -20.55 9.71
N CYS A 320 -10.47 -21.80 9.77
CA CYS A 320 -11.78 -22.14 9.21
C CYS A 320 -12.90 -21.37 9.93
N ARG A 321 -12.88 -21.30 11.28
CA ARG A 321 -13.87 -20.50 12.04
C ARG A 321 -13.86 -19.01 11.65
N ARG A 322 -12.71 -18.47 11.25
CA ARG A 322 -12.56 -17.06 10.83
C ARG A 322 -13.13 -16.81 9.43
N TYR A 323 -12.87 -17.68 8.46
CA TYR A 323 -13.20 -17.45 7.06
C TYR A 323 -14.48 -18.13 6.58
N LEU A 324 -14.95 -19.15 7.30
CA LEU A 324 -16.17 -19.90 7.03
C LEU A 324 -17.16 -19.75 8.20
N PRO A 325 -17.53 -18.51 8.59
CA PRO A 325 -18.45 -18.30 9.71
C PRO A 325 -19.81 -18.93 9.38
N GLY A 326 -20.33 -19.74 10.30
CA GLY A 326 -21.62 -20.42 10.15
C GLY A 326 -21.55 -21.79 9.46
N GLN A 327 -20.40 -22.18 8.92
CA GLN A 327 -20.22 -23.54 8.41
C GLN A 327 -19.86 -24.50 9.55
N GLN A 328 -20.62 -25.58 9.67
CA GLN A 328 -20.31 -26.62 10.64
C GLN A 328 -19.09 -27.40 10.16
N LEU A 329 -17.97 -27.28 10.88
CA LEU A 329 -16.78 -28.05 10.58
C LEU A 329 -17.08 -29.55 10.74
N PRO A 330 -16.51 -30.41 9.88
CA PRO A 330 -16.66 -31.85 10.03
C PRO A 330 -16.27 -32.27 11.44
N ALA A 331 -17.01 -33.20 12.05
CA ALA A 331 -16.58 -33.77 13.32
C ALA A 331 -15.31 -34.61 13.11
N GLN A 332 -14.38 -34.54 14.05
CA GLN A 332 -13.18 -35.40 14.08
C GLN A 332 -13.56 -36.89 14.06
N GLY A 333 -14.61 -37.26 14.82
CA GLY A 333 -15.07 -38.65 14.93
C GLY A 333 -13.97 -39.57 15.47
N ALA A 334 -13.81 -40.75 14.87
CA ALA A 334 -12.76 -41.71 15.20
C ALA A 334 -11.47 -41.54 14.36
N ALA A 335 -11.38 -40.48 13.55
CA ALA A 335 -10.21 -40.26 12.70
C ALA A 335 -8.98 -39.82 13.52
N GLU A 336 -7.80 -40.26 13.09
CA GLU A 336 -6.53 -39.75 13.61
C GLU A 336 -6.41 -38.23 13.39
N GLU A 337 -5.72 -37.57 14.32
CA GLU A 337 -5.59 -36.11 14.35
C GLU A 337 -5.02 -35.55 13.03
N GLU A 338 -4.00 -36.22 12.48
CA GLU A 338 -3.34 -35.87 11.22
C GLU A 338 -4.32 -35.87 10.02
N VAL A 339 -5.16 -36.91 9.94
CA VAL A 339 -6.15 -37.10 8.88
C VAL A 339 -7.25 -36.03 9.00
N TYR A 340 -7.68 -35.74 10.22
CA TYR A 340 -8.66 -34.68 10.48
C TYR A 340 -8.11 -33.30 10.11
N ARG A 341 -6.86 -33.00 10.51
CA ARG A 341 -6.18 -31.76 10.12
C ARG A 341 -6.08 -31.63 8.60
N GLY A 342 -5.65 -32.69 7.92
CA GLY A 342 -5.55 -32.71 6.45
C GLY A 342 -6.87 -32.41 5.76
N ARG A 343 -7.98 -32.95 6.27
CA ARG A 343 -9.33 -32.66 5.77
C ARG A 343 -9.71 -31.18 5.95
N LEU A 344 -9.43 -30.59 7.11
CA LEU A 344 -9.70 -29.17 7.35
C LEU A 344 -8.85 -28.27 6.45
N VAL A 345 -7.58 -28.61 6.22
CA VAL A 345 -6.70 -27.88 5.29
C VAL A 345 -7.25 -27.97 3.86
N GLN A 346 -7.75 -29.13 3.44
CA GLN A 346 -8.35 -29.29 2.12
C GLN A 346 -9.59 -28.39 1.95
N ILE A 347 -10.53 -28.43 2.89
CA ILE A 347 -11.73 -27.56 2.89
C ILE A 347 -11.31 -26.09 2.79
N LEU A 348 -10.37 -25.67 3.63
CA LEU A 348 -9.90 -24.28 3.64
C LEU A 348 -9.30 -23.86 2.29
N ARG A 349 -8.59 -24.77 1.60
CA ARG A 349 -7.96 -24.51 0.29
C ARG A 349 -8.96 -24.46 -0.85
N GLU A 350 -10.02 -25.26 -0.78
CA GLU A 350 -11.07 -25.33 -1.80
C GLU A 350 -12.05 -24.15 -1.69
N GLU A 351 -12.43 -23.77 -0.48
CA GLU A 351 -13.49 -22.78 -0.26
C GLU A 351 -12.97 -21.35 -0.04
N VAL A 352 -11.76 -21.19 0.49
CA VAL A 352 -11.19 -19.88 0.81
C VAL A 352 -9.94 -19.65 -0.03
N PRO A 353 -9.96 -18.79 -1.05
CA PRO A 353 -8.78 -18.51 -1.85
C PRO A 353 -7.72 -17.73 -1.05
N LEU A 354 -6.48 -17.81 -1.52
CA LEU A 354 -5.41 -16.89 -1.09
C LEU A 354 -5.76 -15.45 -1.48
N GLY A 355 -5.06 -14.47 -0.89
CA GLY A 355 -5.35 -13.05 -1.09
C GLY A 355 -5.39 -12.64 -2.57
N PRO A 356 -6.55 -12.26 -3.13
CA PRO A 356 -6.68 -11.98 -4.57
C PRO A 356 -6.05 -10.65 -4.98
N LYS A 357 -5.84 -9.74 -4.01
CA LYS A 357 -5.23 -8.41 -4.22
C LYS A 357 -3.75 -8.37 -3.85
N ILE A 358 -3.18 -9.47 -3.34
CA ILE A 358 -1.75 -9.56 -3.05
C ILE A 358 -1.00 -9.61 -4.39
N PRO A 359 0.01 -8.75 -4.63
CA PRO A 359 0.84 -8.80 -5.82
C PRO A 359 1.58 -10.13 -5.90
N ARG A 360 1.49 -10.78 -7.07
CA ARG A 360 2.17 -12.05 -7.36
C ARG A 360 2.93 -11.93 -8.67
N ARG A 361 3.96 -12.74 -8.86
CA ARG A 361 4.61 -12.84 -10.18
C ARG A 361 3.58 -13.37 -11.17
N ARG A 362 3.50 -12.74 -12.35
CA ARG A 362 2.74 -13.31 -13.47
C ARG A 362 3.53 -14.53 -13.96
N LYS A 363 2.84 -15.67 -14.10
CA LYS A 363 3.44 -16.88 -14.69
C LYS A 363 3.61 -16.73 -16.18
#